data_AF-A0A935SWP0-F1
#
_entry.id   AF-A0A935SWP0-F1
#
_cell.length_a   1.000
_cell.length_b   1.000
_cell.length_c   1.000
_cell.angle_alpha   90.00
_cell.angle_beta   90.00
_cell.angle_gamma   90.00
#
_symmetry.space_group_name_H-M   'P 1'
#
loop_
_entity.id
_entity.type
_entity.pdbx_description
1 polymer ?
#
loop_
_entity_poly.entity_id
_entity_poly.type
_entity_poly.pdbx_seq_one_letter_code
_entity_poly.pdbx_strand_id
1 'polypeptide(L)'
;MNSDIPIACTLNDAEFRERERTVLDQLKASVIDVIETTNGYAFLFPSDDASFAALNEFIVLERRCCPFLDFNLTIPRGLGEIRLEVSGEVGVKDFIASNFLP
;
A
#
# COMPACT_ATOMS: atom_id res chain seq x y z
N MET A 1 26.67 -8.14 -0.09
CA MET A 1 26.28 -6.87 -0.72
C MET A 1 24.99 -6.46 -0.05
N ASN A 2 25.06 -5.54 0.90
CA ASN A 2 23.91 -5.06 1.66
C ASN A 2 23.25 -3.97 0.81
N SER A 3 22.20 -4.32 0.08
CA SER A 3 21.44 -3.39 -0.75
C SER A 3 20.42 -2.68 0.14
N ASP A 4 20.87 -1.69 0.91
CA ASP A 4 20.00 -0.78 1.63
C ASP A 4 19.26 0.07 0.59
N ILE A 5 17.98 -0.21 0.38
CA ILE A 5 17.16 0.53 -0.59
C ILE A 5 16.73 1.83 0.11
N PRO A 6 17.15 3.01 -0.37
CA PRO A 6 16.82 4.26 0.30
C PRO A 6 15.31 4.44 0.35
N ILE A 7 14.79 4.76 1.54
CA ILE A 7 13.38 5.12 1.77
C ILE A 7 13.16 6.52 1.19
N ALA A 8 12.99 6.60 -0.11
CA ALA A 8 12.68 7.81 -0.83
C ALA A 8 11.74 7.47 -1.99
N CYS A 9 10.57 8.10 -2.03
CA CYS A 9 9.72 8.01 -3.21
C CYS A 9 10.44 8.74 -4.36
N THR A 10 10.87 7.98 -5.36
CA THR A 10 11.66 8.47 -6.51
C THR A 10 10.82 9.12 -7.62
N LEU A 11 9.54 9.41 -7.36
CA LEU A 11 8.57 9.92 -8.34
C LEU A 11 8.85 11.37 -8.76
N ASN A 12 9.40 11.55 -9.97
CA ASN A 12 9.67 12.86 -10.55
C ASN A 12 8.59 13.33 -11.57
N ASP A 13 7.64 12.47 -11.94
CA ASP A 13 6.62 12.76 -12.98
C ASP A 13 5.29 13.24 -12.36
N ALA A 14 4.79 14.40 -12.80
CA ALA A 14 3.62 15.05 -12.19
C ALA A 14 2.30 14.30 -12.42
N GLU A 15 2.10 13.71 -13.61
CA GLU A 15 0.91 12.91 -13.93
C GLU A 15 0.84 11.62 -13.08
N PHE A 16 1.99 11.01 -12.80
CA PHE A 16 2.02 9.81 -11.96
C PHE A 16 1.71 10.12 -10.49
N ARG A 17 2.17 11.27 -9.98
CA ARG A 17 1.85 11.72 -8.61
C ARG A 17 0.35 12.01 -8.43
N GLU A 18 -0.29 12.58 -9.44
CA GLU A 18 -1.73 12.84 -9.38
C GLU A 18 -2.56 11.54 -9.40
N ARG A 19 -2.14 10.57 -10.22
CA ARG A 19 -2.75 9.24 -10.25
C ARG A 19 -2.55 8.49 -8.93
N GLU A 20 -1.33 8.47 -8.40
CA GLU A 20 -1.02 7.84 -7.12
C GLU A 20 -1.87 8.42 -5.99
N ARG A 21 -1.94 9.76 -5.88
CA ARG A 21 -2.80 10.41 -4.89
C ARG A 21 -4.27 10.01 -5.06
N THR A 22 -4.77 9.98 -6.29
CA THR A 22 -6.17 9.62 -6.56
C THR A 22 -6.47 8.18 -6.15
N VAL A 23 -5.60 7.23 -6.50
CA VAL A 23 -5.75 5.81 -6.14
C VAL A 23 -5.62 5.62 -4.64
N LEU A 24 -4.68 6.33 -4.01
CA LEU A 24 -4.48 6.26 -2.58
C LEU A 24 -5.67 6.82 -1.80
N ASP A 25 -6.23 7.97 -2.21
CA ASP A 25 -7.42 8.55 -1.59
C ASP A 25 -8.63 7.62 -1.72
N GLN A 26 -8.78 6.95 -2.87
CA GLN A 26 -9.81 5.93 -3.07
C GLN A 26 -9.63 4.72 -2.13
N LEU A 27 -8.40 4.23 -1.97
CA LEU A 27 -8.12 3.13 -1.05
C LEU A 27 -8.36 3.53 0.41
N LYS A 28 -7.92 4.72 0.82
CA LYS A 28 -8.16 5.25 2.17
C LYS A 28 -9.65 5.37 2.47
N ALA A 29 -10.46 5.79 1.51
CA ALA A 29 -11.91 5.89 1.67
C ALA A 29 -12.61 4.52 1.73
N SER A 30 -12.04 3.49 1.10
CA SER A 30 -12.58 2.12 1.06
C SER A 30 -12.02 1.20 2.14
N VAL A 31 -11.08 1.67 2.96
CA VAL A 31 -10.52 0.91 4.08
C VAL A 31 -11.61 0.63 5.11
N ILE A 32 -11.77 -0.64 5.45
CA ILE A 32 -12.68 -1.10 6.51
C ILE A 32 -12.00 -0.96 7.87
N ASP A 33 -10.76 -1.43 7.96
CA ASP A 33 -9.98 -1.40 9.18
C ASP A 33 -8.48 -1.33 8.88
N VAL A 34 -7.73 -0.81 9.85
CA VAL A 34 -6.27 -0.71 9.79
C VAL A 34 -5.67 -1.35 11.03
N ILE A 35 -4.93 -2.43 10.81
CA ILE A 35 -4.29 -3.21 11.85
C ILE A 35 -2.80 -2.90 11.83
N GLU A 36 -2.30 -2.29 12.91
CA GLU A 36 -0.87 -2.08 13.10
C GLU A 36 -0.14 -3.42 13.29
N THR A 37 0.95 -3.64 12.56
CA THR A 37 1.81 -4.81 12.72
C THR A 37 3.18 -4.39 13.24
N THR A 38 4.03 -5.37 13.58
CA THR A 38 5.38 -5.09 14.09
C THR A 38 6.22 -4.28 13.10
N ASN A 39 6.09 -4.58 11.80
CA ASN A 39 6.96 -4.03 10.74
C ASN A 39 6.20 -3.17 9.72
N GLY A 40 4.94 -2.79 9.98
CA GLY A 40 4.12 -2.06 9.04
C GLY A 40 2.65 -2.03 9.44
N TYR A 41 1.77 -2.11 8.44
CA TYR A 41 0.32 -2.05 8.62
C TYR A 41 -0.39 -3.03 7.70
N ALA A 42 -1.52 -3.54 8.17
CA ALA A 42 -2.42 -4.34 7.37
C ALA A 42 -3.76 -3.63 7.24
N PHE A 43 -4.20 -3.47 6.00
CA PHE A 43 -5.41 -2.77 5.62
C PHE A 43 -6.45 -3.81 5.17
N LEU A 44 -7.66 -3.70 5.71
CA LEU A 44 -8.79 -4.54 5.31
C LEU A 44 -9.68 -3.79 4.33
N PHE A 45 -10.09 -4.48 3.28
CA PHE A 45 -10.90 -3.95 2.19
C PHE A 45 -12.09 -4.86 1.88
N PRO A 46 -13.18 -4.30 1.33
CA PRO A 46 -14.29 -5.12 0.87
C PRO A 46 -13.86 -6.01 -0.30
N SER A 47 -14.48 -7.20 -0.40
CA SER A 47 -14.20 -8.16 -1.46
C SER A 47 -15.06 -7.91 -2.71
N ASP A 48 -15.00 -6.70 -3.24
CA ASP A 48 -15.67 -6.30 -4.48
C ASP A 48 -14.66 -5.98 -5.61
N ASP A 49 -15.14 -6.01 -6.85
CA ASP A 49 -14.31 -5.84 -8.04
C ASP A 49 -13.60 -4.47 -8.08
N ALA A 50 -14.19 -3.40 -7.53
CA ALA A 50 -13.59 -2.09 -7.51
C ALA A 50 -12.41 -2.04 -6.52
N SER A 51 -12.57 -2.65 -5.35
CA SER A 51 -11.49 -2.81 -4.38
C SER A 51 -10.31 -3.61 -4.97
N PHE A 52 -10.57 -4.70 -5.67
CA PHE A 52 -9.51 -5.47 -6.35
C PHE A 52 -8.75 -4.65 -7.39
N ALA A 53 -9.47 -3.88 -8.22
CA ALA A 53 -8.86 -3.04 -9.24
C ALA A 53 -7.98 -1.95 -8.62
N ALA A 54 -8.49 -1.25 -7.60
CA ALA A 54 -7.75 -0.19 -6.91
C ALA A 54 -6.51 -0.73 -6.19
N LEU A 55 -6.61 -1.87 -5.51
CA LEU A 55 -5.47 -2.51 -4.83
C LEU A 55 -4.37 -2.90 -5.81
N ASN A 56 -4.73 -3.49 -6.95
CA ASN A 56 -3.76 -3.86 -7.96
C ASN A 56 -3.07 -2.63 -8.58
N GLU A 57 -3.82 -1.56 -8.87
CA GLU A 57 -3.25 -0.31 -9.39
C GLU A 57 -2.27 0.30 -8.38
N PHE A 58 -2.65 0.38 -7.11
CA PHE A 58 -1.79 0.85 -6.03
C PHE A 58 -0.49 0.07 -5.93
N ILE A 59 -0.56 -1.27 -5.90
CA ILE A 59 0.64 -2.12 -5.85
C ILE A 59 1.54 -1.87 -7.07
N VAL A 60 0.98 -1.67 -8.26
CA VAL A 60 1.77 -1.39 -9.48
C VAL A 60 2.46 -0.03 -9.41
N LEU A 61 1.79 0.99 -8.88
CA LEU A 61 2.36 2.34 -8.72
C LEU A 61 3.47 2.33 -7.66
N GLU A 62 3.18 1.81 -6.47
CA GLU A 62 4.12 1.84 -5.34
C GLU A 62 5.34 0.98 -5.59
N ARG A 63 5.22 -0.18 -6.26
CA ARG A 63 6.40 -0.99 -6.63
C ARG A 63 7.38 -0.24 -7.53
N ARG A 64 6.93 0.81 -8.22
CA ARG A 64 7.79 1.69 -9.04
C ARG A 64 8.33 2.86 -8.22
N CYS A 65 7.55 3.50 -7.35
CA CYS A 65 8.06 4.63 -6.56
C CYS A 65 8.91 4.20 -5.36
N CYS A 66 8.47 3.14 -4.69
CA CYS A 66 8.89 2.71 -3.36
C CYS A 66 9.30 1.23 -3.38
N PRO A 67 10.41 0.87 -4.04
CA PRO A 67 10.87 -0.52 -4.15
C PRO A 67 11.31 -1.16 -2.82
N PHE A 68 11.31 -0.40 -1.73
CA PHE A 68 11.60 -0.84 -0.37
C PHE A 68 10.35 -1.34 0.39
N LEU A 69 9.16 -1.25 -0.21
CA LEU A 69 7.92 -1.74 0.38
C LEU A 69 7.67 -3.21 -0.02
N ASP A 70 7.43 -4.03 0.98
CA ASP A 70 6.91 -5.38 0.83
C ASP A 70 5.38 -5.37 0.87
N PHE A 71 4.76 -5.98 -0.13
CA PHE A 71 3.30 -6.10 -0.24
C PHE A 71 2.89 -7.56 -0.13
N ASN A 72 1.97 -7.85 0.78
CA ASN A 72 1.37 -9.15 0.93
C ASN A 72 -0.16 -9.05 0.86
N LEU A 73 -0.72 -9.47 -0.27
CA LEU A 73 -2.16 -9.46 -0.52
C LEU A 73 -2.74 -10.84 -0.22
N THR A 74 -3.60 -10.92 0.79
CA THR A 74 -4.33 -12.13 1.16
C THR A 74 -5.79 -12.01 0.77
N ILE A 75 -6.25 -12.95 -0.04
CA ILE A 75 -7.65 -13.08 -0.45
C ILE A 75 -8.21 -14.30 0.30
N PRO A 76 -9.02 -14.12 1.34
CA PRO A 76 -9.56 -15.25 2.09
C PRO A 76 -10.51 -16.09 1.24
N ARG A 77 -10.72 -17.35 1.64
CA ARG A 77 -11.69 -18.22 0.96
C ARG A 77 -13.10 -17.68 1.20
N GLY A 78 -13.91 -17.59 0.13
CA GLY A 78 -15.26 -17.03 0.18
C GLY A 78 -15.28 -15.55 -0.23
N LEU A 79 -16.26 -14.79 0.29
CA LEU A 79 -16.39 -13.34 0.08
C LEU A 79 -15.90 -12.56 1.33
N GLY A 80 -14.87 -13.08 1.99
CA GLY A 80 -14.27 -12.42 3.15
C GLY A 80 -13.41 -11.22 2.74
N GLU A 81 -13.14 -10.32 3.67
CA GLU A 81 -12.41 -9.07 3.43
C GLU A 81 -11.00 -9.31 2.88
N ILE A 82 -10.60 -8.53 1.89
CA ILE A 82 -9.25 -8.59 1.33
C ILE A 82 -8.30 -7.93 2.33
N ARG A 83 -7.19 -8.59 2.61
CA ARG A 83 -6.15 -8.04 3.49
C ARG A 83 -4.92 -7.68 2.68
N LEU A 84 -4.55 -6.41 2.64
CA LEU A 84 -3.27 -5.94 2.11
C LEU A 84 -2.36 -5.56 3.27
N GLU A 85 -1.30 -6.33 3.46
CA GLU A 85 -0.23 -5.98 4.39
C GLU A 85 0.90 -5.27 3.63
N VAL A 86 1.29 -4.11 4.16
CA VAL A 86 2.41 -3.31 3.67
C VAL A 86 3.43 -3.24 4.79
N SER A 87 4.65 -3.68 4.51
CA SER A 87 5.76 -3.72 5.46
C SER A 87 7.08 -3.35 4.81
N GLY A 88 8.15 -3.27 5.58
CA GLY A 88 9.51 -3.15 5.04
C GLY A 88 10.55 -3.08 6.14
N GLU A 89 11.76 -2.62 5.78
CA GLU A 89 12.88 -2.47 6.71
C GLU A 89 12.68 -1.28 7.68
N VAL A 90 13.67 -1.04 8.54
CA VAL A 90 13.62 0.01 9.58
C VAL A 90 13.27 1.37 9.00
N GLY A 91 12.24 2.02 9.56
CA GLY A 91 11.74 3.34 9.14
C GLY A 91 10.57 3.30 8.16
N VAL A 92 10.28 2.14 7.55
CA VAL A 92 9.13 1.98 6.64
C VAL A 92 7.80 2.13 7.37
N LYS A 93 7.70 1.67 8.62
CA LYS A 93 6.48 1.80 9.42
C LYS A 93 6.07 3.28 9.59
N ASP A 94 7.00 4.16 9.94
CA ASP A 94 6.73 5.60 10.07
C ASP A 94 6.38 6.25 8.72
N PHE A 95 7.02 5.78 7.63
CA PHE A 95 6.68 6.19 6.28
C PHE A 95 5.25 5.81 5.91
N ILE A 96 4.83 4.58 6.21
CA ILE A 96 3.45 4.12 5.97
C ILE A 96 2.47 4.93 6.82
N ALA A 97 2.81 5.17 8.09
CA ALA A 97 1.99 5.96 8.99
C ALA A 97 1.73 7.38 8.45
N SER A 98 2.74 8.01 7.86
CA SER A 98 2.66 9.39 7.38
C SER A 98 1.99 9.52 6.01
N ASN A 99 2.08 8.50 5.16
CA ASN A 99 1.63 8.58 3.76
C ASN A 99 0.35 7.77 3.49
N PHE A 100 0.21 6.57 4.07
CA PHE A 100 -0.85 5.61 3.71
C PHE A 100 -1.98 5.49 4.73
N LEU A 101 -1.81 5.97 5.97
CA LEU A 101 -2.94 6.01 6.91
C LEU A 101 -4.00 7.04 6.47
N PRO A 102 -5.30 6.74 6.69
CA PRO A 102 -6.39 7.70 6.48
C PRO A 102 -6.33 8.88 7.46
#